data_AF-A0ABD0PAX8-F1
#
_entry.id   AF-A0ABD0PAX8-F1
#
_cell.length_a   1.000
_cell.length_b   1.000
_cell.length_c   1.000
_cell.angle_alpha   90.00
_cell.angle_beta   90.00
_cell.angle_gamma   90.00
#
_symmetry.space_group_name_H-M   'P 1'
#
loop_
_entity.id
_entity.type
_entity.pdbx_description
1 polymer ?
#
loop_
_entity_poly.entity_id
_entity_poly.type
_entity_poly.pdbx_seq_one_letter_code
_entity_poly.pdbx_strand_id
1 'polypeptide(L)'
;FPLQLESGQTVECTVAQYFKQKYNLQLKYPHLPCLQVGQEQKHTYLPLEVCNIVAGQRCIKKLTDNQTSTMIKATARSAPDRQEEISRLGNTPALQRVSTG
;
A
#
# COMPACT_ATOMS: atom_id res chain seq x y z
N PHE A 1 24.77 4.64 -2.04
CA PHE A 1 24.07 4.77 -0.74
C PHE A 1 24.95 4.11 0.30
N PRO A 2 25.15 4.78 1.45
CA PRO A 2 26.00 4.26 2.51
C PRO A 2 25.33 3.02 3.11
N LEU A 3 25.88 1.85 2.81
CA LEU A 3 25.48 0.58 3.38
C LEU A 3 26.36 0.28 4.59
N GLN A 4 25.76 0.18 5.78
CA GLN A 4 26.45 -0.33 6.96
C GLN A 4 26.54 -1.86 6.92
N LEU A 5 27.75 -2.37 6.97
CA LEU A 5 28.06 -3.79 7.09
C LEU A 5 28.09 -4.20 8.56
N GLU A 6 27.95 -5.51 8.82
CA GLU A 6 28.00 -6.10 10.17
C GLU A 6 29.35 -5.86 10.87
N SER A 7 30.41 -5.64 10.09
CA SER A 7 31.75 -5.29 10.56
C SER A 7 31.87 -3.83 11.07
N GLY A 8 30.79 -3.05 11.05
CA GLY A 8 30.78 -1.63 11.41
C GLY A 8 31.30 -0.69 10.31
N GLN A 9 31.79 -1.24 9.19
CA GLN A 9 32.22 -0.45 8.05
C GLN A 9 31.04 0.04 7.22
N THR A 10 31.13 1.27 6.71
CA THR A 10 30.15 1.82 5.77
C THR A 10 30.74 1.81 4.37
N VAL A 11 30.06 1.16 3.44
CA VAL A 11 30.47 1.05 2.04
C VAL A 11 29.45 1.74 1.13
N GLU A 12 29.94 2.45 0.12
CA GLU A 12 29.10 2.99 -0.93
C GLU A 12 28.71 1.88 -1.91
N CYS A 13 27.40 1.59 -2.00
CA CYS A 13 26.88 0.67 -3.00
C CYS A 13 25.62 1.22 -3.66
N THR A 14 25.31 0.72 -4.86
CA THR A 14 24.04 1.03 -5.52
C THR A 14 22.96 0.05 -5.07
N VAL A 15 21.69 0.47 -5.07
CA VAL A 15 20.55 -0.41 -4.73
C VAL A 15 20.54 -1.64 -5.63
N ALA A 16 20.76 -1.47 -6.93
CA ALA A 16 20.82 -2.58 -7.89
C ALA A 16 21.92 -3.60 -7.56
N GLN A 17 23.14 -3.13 -7.24
CA GLN A 17 24.24 -4.03 -6.85
C GLN A 17 23.95 -4.74 -5.53
N TYR A 18 23.42 -4.03 -4.54
CA TYR A 18 23.07 -4.62 -3.25
C TYR A 18 22.04 -5.75 -3.42
N PHE A 19 20.96 -5.51 -4.16
CA PHE A 19 19.93 -6.53 -4.40
C PHE A 19 20.46 -7.71 -5.23
N LYS A 20 21.34 -7.44 -6.20
CA LYS A 20 22.00 -8.49 -6.98
C LYS A 20 22.91 -9.36 -6.11
N GLN A 21 23.70 -8.77 -5.21
CA GLN A 21 24.64 -9.53 -4.38
C GLN A 21 23.99 -10.21 -3.18
N LYS A 22 23.12 -9.50 -2.46
CA LYS A 22 22.50 -9.99 -1.22
C LYS A 22 21.35 -10.97 -1.49
N TYR A 23 20.53 -10.69 -2.50
CA TYR A 23 19.30 -11.44 -2.77
C TYR A 23 19.34 -12.21 -4.09
N ASN A 24 20.47 -12.18 -4.82
CA ASN A 24 20.59 -12.73 -6.18
C ASN A 24 19.49 -12.22 -7.12
N LEU A 25 19.02 -10.99 -6.89
CA LEU A 25 17.90 -10.38 -7.60
C LEU A 25 18.42 -9.34 -8.59
N GLN A 26 18.28 -9.64 -9.89
CA GLN A 26 18.60 -8.70 -10.95
C GLN A 26 17.36 -7.84 -11.26
N LEU A 27 17.44 -6.54 -10.96
CA LEU A 27 16.39 -5.58 -11.29
C LEU A 27 16.20 -5.51 -12.80
N LYS A 28 14.95 -5.61 -13.26
CA LYS A 28 14.58 -5.49 -14.68
C LYS A 28 14.55 -4.03 -15.12
N TYR A 29 14.24 -3.12 -14.21
CA TYR A 29 14.05 -1.69 -14.49
C TYR A 29 14.96 -0.81 -13.61
N PRO A 30 16.29 -0.89 -13.76
CA PRO A 30 17.23 -0.13 -12.93
C PRO A 30 17.18 1.39 -13.15
N HIS A 31 16.51 1.85 -14.21
CA HIS A 31 16.33 3.28 -14.52
C HIS A 31 15.18 3.92 -13.75
N LEU A 32 14.32 3.13 -13.10
CA LEU A 32 13.23 3.64 -12.29
C LEU A 32 13.73 4.15 -10.93
N PRO A 33 13.08 5.17 -10.35
CA PRO A 33 13.44 5.65 -9.02
C PRO A 33 13.18 4.59 -7.95
N CYS A 34 13.98 4.63 -6.88
CA CYS A 34 13.74 3.83 -5.68
C CYS A 34 12.85 4.60 -4.68
N LEU A 35 12.09 3.87 -3.88
CA LEU A 35 11.33 4.42 -2.76
C LEU A 35 12.23 4.55 -1.54
N GLN A 36 12.31 5.74 -0.95
CA GLN A 36 12.89 5.91 0.38
C GLN A 36 11.82 5.58 1.42
N VAL A 37 12.13 4.68 2.35
CA VAL A 37 11.19 4.20 3.37
C VAL A 37 11.76 4.36 4.77
N GLY A 38 10.88 4.46 5.76
CA GLY A 38 11.26 4.64 7.16
C GLY A 38 11.56 6.10 7.51
N GLN A 39 12.59 6.33 8.32
CA GLN A 39 12.97 7.68 8.74
C GLN A 39 13.69 8.39 7.59
N GLU A 40 13.37 9.67 7.38
CA GLU A 40 13.95 10.47 6.28
C GLU A 40 15.49 10.62 6.40
N GLN A 41 16.01 10.60 7.63
CA GLN A 41 17.44 10.62 7.94
C GLN A 41 18.13 9.26 7.70
N LYS A 42 17.37 8.17 7.54
CA LYS A 42 17.90 6.84 7.26
C LYS A 42 17.89 6.56 5.77
N HIS A 43 19.04 6.11 5.26
CA HIS A 43 19.26 5.78 3.85
C HIS A 43 18.73 4.39 3.48
N THR A 44 17.42 4.15 3.68
CA THR A 44 16.77 2.88 3.30
C THR A 44 16.02 3.07 1.98
N TYR A 45 16.51 2.43 0.92
CA TYR A 45 15.95 2.52 -0.43
C TYR A 45 15.47 1.17 -0.92
N LEU A 46 14.24 1.12 -1.44
CA LEU A 46 13.63 -0.07 -2.01
C LEU A 46 13.30 0.15 -3.49
N PRO A 47 13.71 -0.76 -4.40
CA PRO A 47 13.30 -0.68 -5.80
C PRO A 47 11.79 -0.94 -5.93
N LEU A 48 11.13 -0.30 -6.90
CA LEU A 48 9.69 -0.47 -7.10
C LEU A 48 9.27 -1.93 -7.35
N GLU A 49 10.17 -2.74 -7.94
CA GLU A 49 9.94 -4.15 -8.24
C GLU A 49 9.72 -5.04 -7.01
N VAL A 50 10.18 -4.62 -5.82
CA VAL A 50 10.04 -5.39 -4.57
C VAL A 50 8.97 -4.81 -3.64
N CYS A 51 8.25 -3.78 -4.10
CA CYS A 51 7.28 -3.05 -3.29
C CYS A 51 5.84 -3.36 -3.73
N ASN A 52 4.99 -3.71 -2.77
CA ASN A 52 3.55 -3.85 -2.96
C ASN A 52 2.81 -2.85 -2.08
N ILE A 53 1.70 -2.31 -2.58
CA ILE A 53 0.82 -1.45 -1.78
C ILE A 53 0.04 -2.33 -0.81
N VAL A 54 0.21 -2.07 0.49
CA VAL A 54 -0.52 -2.79 1.54
C VAL A 54 -2.03 -2.53 1.41
N ALA A 55 -2.83 -3.58 1.51
CA ALA A 55 -4.29 -3.48 1.40
C ALA A 55 -4.91 -2.73 2.60
N GLY A 56 -6.13 -2.20 2.41
CA GLY A 56 -6.88 -1.53 3.47
C GLY A 56 -6.43 -0.10 3.81
N GLN A 57 -5.48 0.46 3.06
CA GLN A 57 -5.10 1.86 3.21
C GLN A 57 -6.19 2.79 2.66
N ARG A 58 -6.73 3.65 3.53
CA ARG A 58 -7.70 4.67 3.12
C ARG A 58 -7.02 5.74 2.26
N CYS A 59 -7.60 6.04 1.09
CA CYS A 59 -7.17 7.20 0.31
C CYS A 59 -7.65 8.50 0.98
N ILE A 60 -6.71 9.36 1.39
CA ILE A 60 -6.99 10.66 2.04
C ILE A 60 -7.00 11.81 1.01
N LYS A 61 -6.33 11.61 -0.12
CA LYS A 61 -6.23 12.63 -1.17
C LYS A 61 -7.57 12.82 -1.87
N LYS A 62 -7.83 14.05 -2.35
CA LYS A 62 -8.99 14.33 -3.20
C LYS A 62 -8.93 13.46 -4.44
N LEU A 63 -10.05 12.82 -4.76
CA LEU A 63 -10.20 12.05 -5.98
C LEU A 63 -10.31 12.99 -7.18
N THR A 64 -9.90 12.50 -8.35
CA THR A 64 -10.11 13.22 -9.61
C THR A 64 -11.60 13.25 -9.96
N ASP A 65 -12.04 14.13 -10.87
CA ASP A 65 -13.45 14.22 -11.29
C ASP A 65 -13.96 12.88 -11.86
N ASN A 66 -13.12 12.17 -12.62
CA ASN A 66 -13.45 10.85 -13.16
C ASN A 66 -13.58 9.78 -12.07
N GLN A 67 -12.68 9.79 -11.08
CA GLN A 67 -12.75 8.87 -9.94
C GLN A 67 -13.97 9.16 -9.07
N THR A 68 -14.27 10.44 -8.85
CA THR A 68 -15.45 10.90 -8.10
C THR A 68 -16.73 10.50 -8.81
N SER A 69 -16.83 10.72 -10.12
CA SER A 69 -17.98 10.30 -10.93
C SER A 69 -18.19 8.79 -10.85
N THR A 70 -17.12 8.00 -10.97
CA THR A 70 -17.18 6.53 -10.82
C THR A 70 -17.66 6.13 -9.43
N MET A 71 -17.14 6.76 -8.38
CA MET A 71 -17.54 6.48 -7.01
C MET A 71 -19.03 6.81 -6.78
N ILE A 72 -19.50 7.97 -7.27
CA ILE A 72 -20.91 8.36 -7.17
C ILE A 72 -21.78 7.32 -7.86
N LYS A 73 -21.45 6.94 -9.10
CA LYS A 73 -22.22 5.91 -9.84
C LYS A 73 -22.24 4.57 -9.12
N ALA A 74 -21.13 4.18 -8.50
CA ALA A 74 -21.02 2.91 -7.79
C ALA A 74 -21.72 2.91 -6.42
N THR A 75 -21.92 4.08 -5.79
CA THR A 75 -22.45 4.20 -4.43
C THR A 75 -23.86 4.78 -4.36
N ALA A 76 -24.30 5.48 -5.40
CA ALA A 76 -25.65 6.02 -5.49
C ALA A 76 -26.65 4.87 -5.58
N ARG A 77 -27.58 4.83 -4.61
CA ARG A 77 -28.63 3.83 -4.51
C ARG A 77 -29.95 4.51 -4.21
N SER A 78 -31.03 3.93 -4.71
CA SER A 78 -32.38 4.38 -4.37
C SER A 78 -32.70 4.08 -2.91
N ALA A 79 -33.66 4.81 -2.32
CA ALA A 79 -34.13 4.57 -0.96
C ALA A 79 -34.52 3.10 -0.67
N PRO A 80 -35.34 2.43 -1.51
CA PRO A 80 -35.68 1.02 -1.26
C PRO A 80 -34.48 0.08 -1.35
N ASP A 81 -33.55 0.29 -2.29
CA ASP A 81 -32.34 -0.53 -2.43
C ASP A 81 -31.41 -0.39 -1.22
N ARG A 82 -31.22 0.85 -0.74
CA ARG A 82 -30.45 1.12 0.47
C ARG A 82 -31.08 0.46 1.70
N GLN A 83 -32.41 0.51 1.84
CA GLN A 83 -33.10 -0.14 2.96
C GLN A 83 -32.87 -1.66 2.92
N GLU A 84 -33.02 -2.28 1.75
CA GLU A 84 -32.79 -3.72 1.59
C GLU A 84 -31.35 -4.10 1.95
N GLU A 85 -30.35 -3.35 1.48
CA GLU A 85 -28.95 -3.61 1.84
C GLU A 85 -28.69 -3.49 3.34
N ILE A 86 -29.21 -2.45 3.99
CA ILE A 86 -29.06 -2.26 5.44
C ILE A 86 -29.72 -3.42 6.20
N SER A 87 -30.93 -3.84 5.82
CA SER A 87 -31.60 -4.99 6.42
C SER A 87 -30.82 -6.29 6.22
N ARG A 88 -30.26 -6.51 5.03
CA ARG A 88 -29.41 -7.68 4.73
C ARG A 88 -28.14 -7.68 5.59
N LEU A 89 -27.46 -6.54 5.70
CA LEU A 89 -26.27 -6.41 6.54
C LEU A 89 -26.61 -6.61 8.02
N GLY A 90 -27.70 -6.03 8.52
CA GLY A 90 -28.15 -6.20 9.91
C GLY A 90 -28.43 -7.66 10.30
N ASN A 91 -28.86 -8.48 9.33
CA ASN A 91 -29.10 -9.91 9.52
C ASN A 91 -27.85 -10.78 9.34
N THR A 92 -26.66 -10.19 9.12
CA THR A 92 -25.43 -10.98 9.06
C THR A 92 -24.97 -11.40 10.46
N PRO A 93 -24.58 -12.68 10.66
CA PRO A 93 -24.22 -13.20 11.98
C PRO A 93 -23.00 -12.54 12.61
N ALA A 94 -22.20 -11.80 11.82
CA ALA A 94 -21.06 -11.02 12.31
C ALA A 94 -21.48 -9.76 13.08
N LEU A 95 -22.61 -9.12 12.73
CA LEU A 95 -23.10 -7.90 13.38
C LEU A 95 -24.04 -8.19 14.56
N GLN A 96 -24.68 -9.36 14.59
CA GLN A 96 -25.57 -9.75 15.68
C GLN A 96 -24.83 -10.06 17.00
N ARG A 97 -23.51 -10.31 16.95
CA ARG A 97 -22.65 -10.55 18.13
C ARG A 97 -22.35 -9.31 18.97
N VAL A 98 -22.66 -8.10 18.48
CA VAL A 98 -22.39 -6.85 19.21
C VAL A 98 -23.56 -6.45 20.13
N SER A 99 -24.72 -7.11 20.02
CA SER A 99 -25.94 -6.70 20.71
C SER A 99 -26.35 -7.57 21.91
N THR A 100 -25.61 -8.64 22.22
CA THR A 100 -25.76 -9.44 23.45
C THR A 100 -24.47 -9.35 24.25
N GLY A 101 -24.36 -8.28 25.04
CA GLY A 101 -23.32 -8.02 26.03
C GLY A 101 -23.85 -7.03 27.05
#